data_AF-A0A844DB31-F1
#
_entry.id   AF-A0A844DB31-F1
#
_cell.length_a   1.000
_cell.length_b   1.000
_cell.length_c   1.000
_cell.angle_alpha   90.00
_cell.angle_beta   90.00
_cell.angle_gamma   90.00
#
_symmetry.space_group_name_H-M   'P 1'
#
loop_
_entity.id
_entity.type
_entity.pdbx_description
1 polymer ?
#
loop_
_entity_poly.entity_id
_entity_poly.type
_entity_poly.pdbx_seq_one_letter_code
_entity_poly.pdbx_strand_id
1 'polypeptide(L)'
;MSHSRLARISLLLAAIGLNAAPAIMGMAPVHAAEEKKAPEPPKDVVRPEIYKLIEPAQTKPLLEAKNYTEFQSRIDQAAAMPNITPYEEFVLNQMRVQLGQASGNNEMTVKGLQAMVESGRLKPEDKLRFIDAIATTYYSGMKDFDNAIKWFDRYGAESGDKVKERQFIIRSYFLKNDFETTKVEVLKDIDAAKKAGTVPPKDTLNLLGNVGIKTKDTALYLQAVEELTRYYPTEDYWNDLLNRTRGKKTYNNRLDLDLVRLKAVVVPSKMEPEDYAEQAELAVLGGFFTEAKIAMDKGYPGAIPAGKDKAALEKIKASANKGAADDAKNIDSGIAAAQKSKDGVGLVNLGYNYVTLGQFDKGIDLMKQGIAKGVSKNPEDAKLRLGYALAMAGKKDESVEVLKPLTAGADPRADLARYWIMYETGPKIGAAEAK
;
A
#
# COMPACT_ATOMS: atom_id res chain seq x y z
N MET A 1 -22.62 -2.10 -2.46
CA MET A 1 -23.55 -2.55 -1.40
C MET A 1 -22.76 -3.32 -0.37
N SER A 2 -22.85 -2.88 0.89
CA SER A 2 -22.64 -3.62 2.15
C SER A 2 -21.40 -4.50 2.32
N HIS A 3 -20.52 -4.14 3.26
CA HIS A 3 -20.23 -4.90 4.50
C HIS A 3 -18.94 -4.38 5.16
N SER A 4 -18.93 -3.13 5.63
CA SER A 4 -18.02 -2.73 6.71
C SER A 4 -18.53 -3.37 8.01
N ARG A 5 -17.98 -4.54 8.36
CA ARG A 5 -18.17 -5.14 9.69
C ARG A 5 -17.49 -4.22 10.70
N LEU A 6 -18.26 -3.26 11.24
CA LEU A 6 -17.92 -2.57 12.48
C LEU A 6 -17.73 -3.65 13.55
N ALA A 7 -16.49 -3.89 13.95
CA ALA A 7 -16.19 -4.70 15.10
C ALA A 7 -16.85 -4.00 16.31
N ARG A 8 -17.98 -4.53 16.77
CA ARG A 8 -18.50 -4.22 18.10
C ARG A 8 -17.47 -4.76 19.08
N ILE A 9 -16.55 -3.90 19.52
CA ILE A 9 -15.71 -4.19 20.68
C ILE A 9 -16.65 -4.14 21.88
N SER A 10 -17.34 -5.24 22.13
CA SER A 10 -18.01 -5.48 23.40
C SER A 10 -16.92 -5.61 24.45
N LEU A 11 -16.56 -4.49 25.07
CA LEU A 11 -15.83 -4.49 26.33
C LEU A 11 -16.73 -5.17 27.36
N LEU A 12 -16.67 -6.50 27.43
CA LEU A 12 -17.16 -7.28 28.56
C LEU A 12 -16.30 -6.89 29.76
N LEU A 13 -16.69 -5.80 30.41
CA LEU A 13 -16.25 -5.45 31.74
C LEU A 13 -16.78 -6.55 32.66
N ALA A 14 -15.93 -7.55 32.92
CA ALA A 14 -16.14 -8.51 33.97
C ALA A 14 -16.52 -7.74 35.24
N ALA A 15 -17.67 -8.11 35.84
CA ALA A 15 -18.12 -7.54 37.08
C ALA A 15 -17.02 -7.73 38.13
N ILE A 16 -16.29 -6.65 38.44
CA ILE A 16 -15.46 -6.60 39.63
C ILE A 16 -16.45 -6.66 40.78
N GLY A 17 -16.48 -7.81 41.46
CA GLY A 17 -17.49 -8.16 42.44
C GLY A 17 -17.61 -7.08 43.51
N LEU A 18 -18.78 -6.42 43.55
CA LEU A 18 -19.25 -5.80 44.77
C LEU A 18 -19.51 -6.93 45.77
N ASN A 19 -18.51 -7.24 46.59
CA ASN A 19 -18.64 -8.19 47.67
C ASN A 19 -19.58 -7.60 48.74
N ALA A 20 -20.85 -8.01 48.73
CA ALA A 20 -21.69 -7.94 49.91
C ALA A 20 -21.22 -9.03 50.88
N ALA A 21 -20.57 -8.64 51.98
CA ALA A 21 -20.18 -9.59 53.02
C ALA A 21 -21.42 -10.08 53.80
N PRO A 22 -21.64 -11.39 53.98
CA PRO A 22 -22.66 -11.89 54.89
C PRO A 22 -22.20 -11.75 56.34
N ALA A 23 -23.07 -11.19 57.18
CA ALA A 23 -22.88 -11.11 58.63
C ALA A 23 -22.95 -12.52 59.24
N ILE A 24 -21.84 -13.01 59.78
CA ILE A 24 -21.82 -14.18 60.66
C ILE A 24 -21.93 -13.67 62.10
N MET A 25 -23.06 -13.96 62.72
CA MET A 25 -23.37 -13.68 64.11
C MET A 25 -22.91 -14.87 64.97
N GLY A 26 -22.14 -14.61 66.02
CA GLY A 26 -22.02 -15.47 67.20
C GLY A 26 -20.73 -16.25 67.36
N MET A 27 -19.81 -15.73 68.19
CA MET A 27 -19.19 -16.43 69.33
C MET A 27 -18.37 -15.42 70.17
N ALA A 28 -18.56 -15.46 71.50
CA ALA A 28 -17.92 -14.60 72.50
C ALA A 28 -16.46 -15.05 72.81
N PRO A 29 -15.65 -14.23 73.52
CA PRO A 29 -14.23 -14.05 73.21
C PRO A 29 -13.28 -14.93 74.03
N VAL A 30 -12.12 -15.22 73.45
CA VAL A 30 -10.89 -15.49 74.22
C VAL A 30 -9.96 -14.31 73.98
N HIS A 31 -9.62 -13.59 75.05
CA HIS A 31 -8.70 -12.46 75.00
C HIS A 31 -7.29 -12.94 74.64
N ALA A 32 -6.82 -12.56 73.45
CA ALA A 32 -5.41 -12.47 73.11
C ALA A 32 -5.13 -11.03 72.67
N ALA A 33 -4.04 -10.47 73.18
CA ALA A 33 -3.67 -9.07 73.09
C ALA A 33 -3.69 -8.54 71.65
N GLU A 34 -4.36 -7.39 71.46
CA GLU A 34 -4.39 -6.64 70.21
C GLU A 34 -2.99 -6.05 69.92
N GLU A 35 -2.23 -6.71 69.04
CA GLU A 35 -1.38 -5.96 68.12
C GLU A 35 -2.29 -5.08 67.27
N LYS A 36 -2.17 -3.76 67.42
CA LYS A 36 -2.81 -2.79 66.52
C LYS A 36 -2.32 -3.06 65.09
N LYS A 37 -3.09 -3.86 64.34
CA LYS A 37 -3.01 -3.89 62.88
C LYS A 37 -3.07 -2.45 62.39
N ALA A 38 -2.06 -2.04 61.63
CA ALA A 38 -2.13 -0.83 60.84
C ALA A 38 -3.47 -0.84 60.07
N PRO A 39 -4.21 0.29 60.02
CA PRO A 39 -5.51 0.32 59.36
C PRO A 39 -5.34 -0.19 57.93
N GLU A 40 -6.06 -1.27 57.60
CA GLU A 40 -6.19 -1.72 56.21
C GLU A 40 -6.63 -0.52 55.37
N PRO A 41 -6.08 -0.32 54.16
CA PRO A 41 -6.55 0.72 53.26
C PRO A 41 -8.09 0.58 53.11
N PRO A 42 -8.84 1.69 53.06
CA PRO A 42 -10.29 1.66 53.00
C PRO A 42 -10.74 0.68 51.91
N LYS A 43 -11.55 -0.31 52.27
CA LYS A 43 -12.11 -1.23 51.28
C LYS A 43 -12.93 -0.40 50.30
N ASP A 44 -12.60 -0.50 49.02
CA ASP A 44 -13.34 0.14 47.94
C ASP A 44 -14.79 -0.38 47.95
N VAL A 45 -15.71 0.42 48.48
CA VAL A 45 -17.12 0.09 48.62
C VAL A 45 -17.94 1.28 48.17
N VAL A 46 -18.96 1.02 47.36
CA VAL A 46 -19.98 2.02 47.01
C VAL A 46 -20.92 2.19 48.19
N ARG A 47 -21.14 3.43 48.64
CA ARG A 47 -22.05 3.68 49.77
C ARG A 47 -23.49 3.25 49.45
N PRO A 48 -24.27 2.76 50.43
CA PRO A 48 -25.61 2.23 50.19
C PRO A 48 -26.55 3.21 49.47
N GLU A 49 -26.48 4.50 49.80
CA GLU A 49 -27.29 5.55 49.17
C GLU A 49 -27.00 5.70 47.67
N ILE A 50 -25.75 5.51 47.25
CA ILE A 50 -25.34 5.53 45.84
C ILE A 50 -25.70 4.20 45.18
N TYR A 51 -25.39 3.07 45.83
CA TYR A 51 -25.68 1.74 45.30
C TYR A 51 -27.16 1.57 44.94
N LYS A 52 -28.08 2.09 45.76
CA LYS A 52 -29.52 2.05 45.48
C LYS A 52 -29.91 2.70 44.14
N LEU A 53 -29.18 3.73 43.72
CA LEU A 53 -29.41 4.42 42.45
C LEU A 53 -28.82 3.65 41.25
N ILE A 54 -27.69 2.99 41.48
CA ILE A 54 -26.88 2.37 40.41
C ILE A 54 -26.97 0.84 40.35
N GLU A 55 -27.82 0.23 41.17
CA GLU A 55 -27.95 -1.21 41.30
C GLU A 55 -28.16 -1.90 39.95
N PRO A 56 -27.32 -2.89 39.57
CA PRO A 56 -27.40 -3.55 38.26
C PRO A 56 -28.76 -4.18 37.94
N ALA A 57 -29.48 -4.68 38.94
CA ALA A 57 -30.80 -5.26 38.76
C ALA A 57 -31.84 -4.24 38.27
N GLN A 58 -31.66 -2.96 38.60
CA GLN A 58 -32.55 -1.88 38.18
C GLN A 58 -32.04 -1.19 36.91
N THR A 59 -30.72 -1.08 36.75
CA THR A 59 -30.12 -0.32 35.66
C THR A 59 -29.95 -1.11 34.36
N LYS A 60 -29.70 -2.43 34.41
CA LYS A 60 -29.60 -3.27 33.20
C LYS A 60 -30.89 -3.29 32.36
N PRO A 61 -32.09 -3.50 32.94
CA PRO A 61 -33.34 -3.47 32.15
C PRO A 61 -33.58 -2.13 31.44
N LEU A 62 -33.09 -1.01 31.99
CA LEU A 62 -33.20 0.30 31.34
C LEU A 62 -32.38 0.36 30.05
N LEU A 63 -31.19 -0.24 30.01
CA LEU A 63 -30.39 -0.29 28.79
C LEU A 63 -31.03 -1.20 27.73
N GLU A 64 -31.56 -2.35 28.14
CA GLU A 64 -32.25 -3.31 27.26
C GLU A 64 -33.53 -2.69 26.66
N ALA A 65 -34.29 -1.96 27.47
CA ALA A 65 -35.48 -1.23 27.05
C ALA A 65 -35.16 0.10 26.32
N LYS A 66 -33.87 0.44 26.12
CA LYS A 66 -33.41 1.72 25.58
C LYS A 66 -33.92 2.95 26.32
N ASN A 67 -34.26 2.81 27.60
CA ASN A 67 -34.61 3.92 28.47
C ASN A 67 -33.34 4.64 28.97
N TYR A 68 -32.62 5.24 28.03
CA TYR A 68 -31.35 5.92 28.27
C TYR A 68 -31.50 7.15 29.16
N THR A 69 -32.63 7.86 29.07
CA THR A 69 -32.90 9.05 29.88
C THR A 69 -32.98 8.72 31.38
N GLU A 70 -33.70 7.66 31.74
CA GLU A 70 -33.78 7.23 33.14
C GLU A 70 -32.44 6.70 33.66
N PHE A 71 -31.70 5.96 32.82
CA PHE A 71 -30.36 5.50 33.18
C PHE A 71 -29.41 6.69 33.46
N GLN A 72 -29.45 7.73 32.60
CA GLN A 72 -28.68 8.96 32.78
C GLN A 72 -29.08 9.69 34.08
N SER A 73 -30.38 9.84 34.32
CA SER A 73 -30.91 10.47 35.54
C SER A 73 -30.38 9.81 36.81
N ARG A 74 -30.27 8.47 36.83
CA ARG A 74 -29.69 7.73 37.95
C ARG A 74 -28.21 7.99 38.17
N ILE A 75 -27.43 8.08 37.09
CA ILE A 75 -26.01 8.48 37.16
C ILE A 75 -25.91 9.90 37.73
N ASP A 76 -26.72 10.84 37.25
CA ASP A 76 -26.64 12.25 37.65
C ASP A 76 -27.03 12.45 39.12
N GLN A 77 -28.11 11.78 39.58
CA GLN A 77 -28.50 11.77 40.99
C GLN A 77 -27.41 11.18 41.88
N ALA A 78 -26.77 10.09 41.45
CA ALA A 78 -25.68 9.48 42.18
C ALA A 78 -24.45 10.39 42.24
N ALA A 79 -24.10 11.05 41.13
CA ALA A 79 -22.97 11.98 41.03
C ALA A 79 -23.18 13.28 41.83
N ALA A 80 -24.43 13.68 42.07
CA ALA A 80 -24.77 14.87 42.86
C ALA A 80 -24.69 14.66 44.38
N MET A 81 -24.47 13.43 44.85
CA MET A 81 -24.32 13.14 46.28
C MET A 81 -23.04 13.79 46.83
N PRO A 82 -23.05 14.29 48.08
CA PRO A 82 -21.86 14.89 48.67
C PRO A 82 -20.75 13.84 48.90
N ASN A 83 -19.50 14.32 48.83
CA ASN A 83 -18.30 13.55 49.14
C ASN A 83 -18.15 12.25 48.33
N ILE A 84 -18.41 12.28 47.01
CA ILE A 84 -18.14 11.16 46.11
C ILE A 84 -16.69 10.71 46.26
N THR A 85 -16.50 9.43 46.55
CA THR A 85 -15.15 8.85 46.65
C THR A 85 -14.56 8.58 45.26
N PRO A 86 -13.22 8.50 45.12
CA PRO A 86 -12.60 8.12 43.85
C PRO A 86 -13.05 6.76 43.30
N TYR A 87 -13.44 5.83 44.18
CA TYR A 87 -14.00 4.54 43.75
C TYR A 87 -15.43 4.67 43.22
N GLU A 88 -16.28 5.42 43.91
CA GLU A 88 -17.64 5.70 43.45
C GLU A 88 -17.63 6.44 42.10
N GLU A 89 -16.74 7.43 41.94
CA GLU A 89 -16.56 8.12 40.66
C GLU A 89 -16.10 7.16 39.56
N PHE A 90 -15.22 6.21 39.86
CA PHE A 90 -14.81 5.17 38.90
C PHE A 90 -16.01 4.30 38.47
N VAL A 91 -16.86 3.87 39.41
CA VAL A 91 -18.07 3.08 39.12
C VAL A 91 -19.07 3.90 38.29
N LEU A 92 -19.29 5.17 38.62
CA LEU A 92 -20.17 6.05 37.84
C LEU A 92 -19.65 6.26 36.41
N ASN A 93 -18.33 6.41 36.23
CA ASN A 93 -17.75 6.47 34.89
C ASN A 93 -17.90 5.16 34.11
N GLN A 94 -17.81 4.00 34.76
CA GLN A 94 -18.13 2.72 34.12
C GLN A 94 -19.58 2.65 33.62
N MET A 95 -20.52 3.23 34.36
CA MET A 95 -21.92 3.34 33.92
C MET A 95 -22.08 4.33 32.76
N ARG A 96 -21.39 5.47 32.78
CA ARG A 96 -21.37 6.42 31.66
C ARG A 96 -20.84 5.76 30.40
N VAL A 97 -19.80 4.92 30.49
CA VAL A 97 -19.29 4.13 29.35
C VAL A 97 -20.36 3.16 28.83
N GLN A 98 -21.04 2.42 29.70
CA GLN A 98 -22.11 1.49 29.30
C GLN A 98 -23.26 2.22 28.59
N LEU A 99 -23.73 3.33 29.16
CA LEU A 99 -24.77 4.15 28.58
C LEU A 99 -24.33 4.74 27.24
N GLY A 100 -23.11 5.27 27.17
CA GLY A 100 -22.51 5.83 25.96
C GLY A 100 -22.45 4.81 24.84
N GLN A 101 -21.97 3.60 25.13
CA GLN A 101 -21.93 2.50 24.16
C GLN A 101 -23.33 2.05 23.72
N ALA A 102 -24.28 1.91 24.66
CA ALA A 102 -25.63 1.46 24.36
C ALA A 102 -26.42 2.49 23.52
N SER A 103 -26.20 3.79 23.78
CA SER A 103 -26.88 4.89 23.09
C SER A 103 -26.17 5.37 21.82
N GLY A 104 -24.94 4.91 21.56
CA GLY A 104 -24.09 5.43 20.48
C GLY A 104 -23.50 6.82 20.75
N ASN A 105 -23.51 7.27 22.01
CA ASN A 105 -22.90 8.52 22.44
C ASN A 105 -21.38 8.34 22.64
N ASN A 106 -20.62 8.62 21.58
CA ASN A 106 -19.17 8.52 21.57
C ASN A 106 -18.50 9.48 22.57
N GLU A 107 -19.01 10.71 22.71
CA GLU A 107 -18.43 11.70 23.63
C GLU A 107 -18.53 11.24 25.09
N MET A 108 -19.69 10.71 25.49
CA MET A 108 -19.90 10.14 26.82
C MET A 108 -18.98 8.93 27.06
N THR A 109 -18.88 8.04 26.07
CA THR A 109 -18.01 6.87 26.13
C THR A 109 -16.56 7.28 26.35
N VAL A 110 -16.07 8.22 25.55
CA VAL A 110 -14.69 8.71 25.63
C VAL A 110 -14.42 9.40 26.96
N LYS A 111 -15.27 10.32 27.41
CA LYS A 111 -15.08 11.01 28.70
C LYS A 111 -15.05 10.03 29.88
N GLY A 112 -15.94 9.03 29.88
CA GLY A 112 -15.95 7.98 30.90
C GLY A 112 -14.66 7.15 30.91
N LEU A 113 -14.21 6.69 29.73
CA LEU A 113 -12.96 5.93 29.60
C LEU A 113 -11.74 6.78 30.03
N GLN A 114 -11.69 8.05 29.65
CA GLN A 114 -10.61 8.98 30.04
C GLN A 114 -10.54 9.12 31.56
N ALA A 115 -11.67 9.38 32.22
CA ALA A 115 -11.72 9.46 33.68
C ALA A 115 -11.27 8.16 34.35
N MET A 116 -11.66 7.00 33.80
CA MET A 116 -11.21 5.69 34.30
C MET A 116 -9.70 5.49 34.11
N VAL A 117 -9.12 5.91 32.98
CA VAL A 117 -7.67 5.86 32.71
C VAL A 117 -6.88 6.73 33.69
N GLU A 118 -7.36 7.95 33.96
CA GLU A 118 -6.70 8.88 34.88
C GLU A 118 -6.91 8.55 36.36
N SER A 119 -7.83 7.64 36.69
CA SER A 119 -8.13 7.29 38.09
C SER A 119 -6.98 6.58 38.82
N GLY A 120 -6.01 6.02 38.09
CA GLY A 120 -4.95 5.17 38.65
C GLY A 120 -5.43 3.81 39.18
N ARG A 121 -6.70 3.46 38.97
CA ARG A 121 -7.32 2.24 39.50
C ARG A 121 -7.33 1.06 38.54
N LEU A 122 -6.95 1.27 37.28
CA LEU A 122 -6.89 0.23 36.25
C LEU A 122 -5.62 -0.59 36.38
N LYS A 123 -5.74 -1.90 36.14
CA LYS A 123 -4.57 -2.75 35.85
C LYS A 123 -3.91 -2.26 34.55
N PRO A 124 -2.59 -2.40 34.38
CA PRO A 124 -1.88 -1.94 33.19
C PRO A 124 -2.51 -2.41 31.88
N GLU A 125 -2.96 -3.67 31.81
CA GLU A 125 -3.57 -4.25 30.62
C GLU A 125 -4.93 -3.60 30.28
N ASP A 126 -5.75 -3.36 31.31
CA ASP A 126 -7.04 -2.68 31.16
C ASP A 126 -6.86 -1.21 30.77
N LYS A 127 -5.84 -0.54 31.34
CA LYS A 127 -5.49 0.84 30.98
C LYS A 127 -5.12 0.96 29.51
N LEU A 128 -4.25 0.09 29.00
CA LEU A 128 -3.86 0.07 27.59
C LEU A 128 -5.06 -0.22 26.67
N ARG A 129 -5.93 -1.16 27.05
CA ARG A 129 -7.17 -1.46 26.30
C ARG A 129 -8.10 -0.25 26.24
N PHE A 130 -8.18 0.55 27.32
CA PHE A 130 -9.01 1.75 27.35
C PHE A 130 -8.40 2.89 26.54
N ILE A 131 -7.08 3.08 26.60
CA ILE A 131 -6.36 4.04 25.75
C ILE A 131 -6.62 3.74 24.26
N ASP A 132 -6.50 2.47 23.86
CA ASP A 132 -6.78 2.02 22.49
C ASP A 132 -8.25 2.26 22.09
N ALA A 133 -9.20 1.93 22.97
CA ALA A 133 -10.62 2.21 22.74
C ALA A 133 -10.92 3.71 22.59
N ILE A 134 -10.28 4.57 23.39
CA ILE A 134 -10.40 6.03 23.27
C ILE A 134 -9.85 6.49 21.91
N ALA A 135 -8.63 6.08 21.55
CA ALA A 135 -8.00 6.46 20.29
C ALA A 135 -8.85 6.03 19.08
N THR A 136 -9.32 4.78 19.06
CA THR A 136 -10.18 4.23 18.01
C THR A 136 -11.53 4.94 17.93
N THR A 137 -12.12 5.32 19.07
CA THR A 137 -13.39 6.07 19.10
C THR A 137 -13.22 7.47 18.52
N TYR A 138 -12.12 8.15 18.87
CA TYR A 138 -11.78 9.43 18.24
C TYR A 138 -11.56 9.28 16.72
N TYR A 139 -10.79 8.27 16.31
CA TYR A 139 -10.46 8.02 14.90
C TYR A 139 -11.69 7.72 14.02
N SER A 140 -12.52 6.76 14.44
CA SER A 140 -13.59 6.19 13.60
C SER A 140 -14.99 6.72 13.92
N GLY A 141 -15.30 6.90 15.21
CA GLY A 141 -16.62 7.29 15.69
C GLY A 141 -16.82 8.80 15.63
N MET A 142 -15.82 9.57 16.06
CA MET A 142 -15.88 11.04 16.11
C MET A 142 -15.20 11.71 14.92
N LYS A 143 -14.27 11.01 14.23
CA LYS A 143 -13.40 11.57 13.19
C LYS A 143 -12.60 12.79 13.69
N ASP A 144 -12.27 12.80 14.97
CA ASP A 144 -11.40 13.79 15.60
C ASP A 144 -9.98 13.25 15.58
N PHE A 145 -9.29 13.54 14.48
CA PHE A 145 -7.98 12.97 14.17
C PHE A 145 -6.87 13.52 15.07
N ASP A 146 -7.01 14.73 15.61
CA ASP A 146 -6.03 15.30 16.54
C ASP A 146 -6.02 14.55 17.87
N ASN A 147 -7.21 14.31 18.43
CA ASN A 147 -7.31 13.50 19.63
C ASN A 147 -6.97 12.04 19.35
N ALA A 148 -7.33 11.49 18.19
CA ALA A 148 -6.92 10.14 17.82
C ALA A 148 -5.39 9.98 17.87
N ILE A 149 -4.64 10.87 17.21
CA ILE A 149 -3.17 10.87 17.20
C ILE A 149 -2.62 10.92 18.64
N LYS A 150 -3.09 11.87 19.45
CA LYS A 150 -2.66 12.02 20.84
C LYS A 150 -2.81 10.72 21.65
N TRP A 151 -3.92 10.01 21.48
CA TRP A 151 -4.19 8.78 22.23
C TRP A 151 -3.46 7.56 21.65
N PHE A 152 -3.26 7.47 20.34
CA PHE A 152 -2.40 6.46 19.73
C PHE A 152 -0.93 6.64 20.14
N ASP A 153 -0.42 7.88 20.19
CA ASP A 153 0.93 8.16 20.70
C ASP A 153 1.07 7.79 22.17
N ARG A 154 0.04 8.08 22.99
CA ARG A 154 0.00 7.67 24.39
C ARG A 154 0.04 6.16 24.53
N TYR A 155 -0.69 5.41 23.69
CA TYR A 155 -0.63 3.96 23.67
C TYR A 155 0.81 3.48 23.47
N GLY A 156 1.51 4.02 22.48
CA GLY A 156 2.91 3.64 22.21
C GLY A 156 3.87 4.02 23.33
N ALA A 157 3.65 5.16 24.00
CA ALA A 157 4.46 5.59 25.13
C ALA A 157 4.25 4.69 26.37
N GLU A 158 3.01 4.31 26.67
CA GLU A 158 2.69 3.50 27.86
C GLU A 158 2.90 2.00 27.66
N SER A 159 2.74 1.49 26.43
CA SER A 159 2.99 0.06 26.13
C SER A 159 4.45 -0.24 25.77
N GLY A 160 5.20 0.76 25.31
CA GLY A 160 6.51 0.57 24.67
C GLY A 160 6.44 0.13 23.20
N ASP A 161 5.25 -0.14 22.66
CA ASP A 161 5.04 -0.53 21.27
C ASP A 161 4.54 0.66 20.44
N LYS A 162 5.50 1.34 19.79
CA LYS A 162 5.20 2.46 18.86
C LYS A 162 4.79 2.01 17.47
N VAL A 163 4.82 0.71 17.16
CA VAL A 163 4.58 0.19 15.81
C VAL A 163 3.10 -0.14 15.62
N LYS A 164 2.46 -0.75 16.63
CA LYS A 164 1.07 -1.22 16.56
C LYS A 164 0.09 -0.17 16.03
N GLU A 165 0.16 1.04 16.57
CA GLU A 165 -0.79 2.13 16.24
C GLU A 165 -0.30 3.09 15.15
N ARG A 166 0.94 2.90 14.67
CA ARG A 166 1.59 3.83 13.75
C ARG A 166 0.78 4.09 12.49
N GLN A 167 0.19 3.04 11.92
CA GLN A 167 -0.64 3.15 10.72
C GLN A 167 -1.86 4.07 10.91
N PHE A 168 -2.45 4.09 12.10
CA PHE A 168 -3.62 4.93 12.39
C PHE A 168 -3.21 6.39 12.60
N ILE A 169 -2.03 6.64 13.18
CA ILE A 169 -1.46 7.99 13.30
C ILE A 169 -1.23 8.57 11.89
N ILE A 170 -0.55 7.85 11.00
CA ILE A 170 -0.28 8.33 9.64
C ILE A 170 -1.59 8.55 8.86
N ARG A 171 -2.53 7.60 8.93
CA ARG A 171 -3.84 7.77 8.30
C ARG A 171 -4.62 8.94 8.87
N SER A 172 -4.48 9.23 10.17
CA SER A 172 -5.11 10.39 10.81
C SER A 172 -4.60 11.69 10.19
N TYR A 173 -3.28 11.85 9.99
CA TYR A 173 -2.71 13.01 9.27
C TYR A 173 -3.33 13.16 7.89
N PHE A 174 -3.41 12.08 7.12
CA PHE A 174 -4.01 12.12 5.78
C PHE A 174 -5.49 12.53 5.81
N LEU A 175 -6.27 11.93 6.72
CA LEU A 175 -7.72 12.17 6.83
C LEU A 175 -8.04 13.60 7.30
N LYS A 176 -7.15 14.24 8.06
CA LYS A 176 -7.24 15.66 8.40
C LYS A 176 -6.60 16.61 7.38
N ASN A 177 -6.28 16.11 6.18
CA ASN A 177 -5.63 16.83 5.08
C ASN A 177 -4.20 17.35 5.37
N ASP A 178 -3.53 16.80 6.38
CA ASP A 178 -2.10 17.05 6.61
C ASP A 178 -1.26 16.13 5.70
N PHE A 179 -1.27 16.46 4.41
CA PHE A 179 -0.59 15.69 3.38
C PHE A 179 0.94 15.80 3.46
N GLU A 180 1.47 16.91 3.97
CA GLU A 180 2.91 17.09 4.13
C GLU A 180 3.46 16.17 5.22
N THR A 181 2.83 16.12 6.40
CA THR A 181 3.23 15.17 7.45
C THR A 181 3.01 13.73 7.00
N THR A 182 1.89 13.44 6.32
CA THR A 182 1.64 12.10 5.77
C THR A 182 2.76 11.67 4.82
N LYS A 183 3.18 12.53 3.88
CA LYS A 183 4.25 12.26 2.93
C LYS A 183 5.56 11.91 3.65
N VAL A 184 5.96 12.73 4.62
CA VAL A 184 7.21 12.55 5.37
C VAL A 184 7.21 11.21 6.11
N GLU A 185 6.13 10.91 6.83
CA GLU A 185 6.04 9.70 7.63
C GLU A 185 5.93 8.43 6.78
N VAL A 186 5.18 8.46 5.67
CA VAL A 186 5.09 7.34 4.73
C VAL A 186 6.43 7.06 4.05
N LEU A 187 7.14 8.08 3.60
CA LEU A 187 8.48 7.91 2.99
C LEU A 187 9.48 7.32 4.00
N LYS A 188 9.42 7.75 5.26
CA LYS A 188 10.25 7.19 6.33
C LYS A 188 9.98 5.69 6.53
N ASP A 189 8.73 5.26 6.49
CA ASP A 189 8.38 3.83 6.60
C ASP A 189 8.86 3.02 5.40
N ILE A 190 8.73 3.56 4.19
CA ILE A 190 9.24 2.93 2.96
C ILE A 190 10.76 2.79 3.03
N ASP A 191 11.48 3.84 3.43
CA ASP A 191 12.94 3.82 3.55
C ASP A 191 13.41 2.87 4.64
N ALA A 192 12.70 2.80 5.78
CA ALA A 192 13.00 1.84 6.84
C ALA A 192 12.81 0.40 6.35
N ALA A 193 11.70 0.10 5.65
CA ALA A 193 11.45 -1.22 5.09
C ALA A 193 12.56 -1.62 4.09
N LYS A 194 12.94 -0.71 3.17
CA LYS A 194 14.04 -0.92 2.21
C LYS A 194 15.38 -1.20 2.90
N LYS A 195 15.74 -0.40 3.92
CA LYS A 195 16.98 -0.60 4.70
C LYS A 195 16.99 -1.92 5.45
N ALA A 196 15.83 -2.36 5.93
CA ALA A 196 15.67 -3.65 6.59
C ALA A 196 15.62 -4.84 5.61
N GLY A 197 15.65 -4.61 4.29
CA GLY A 197 15.50 -5.67 3.30
C GLY A 197 14.09 -6.29 3.29
N THR A 198 13.09 -5.55 3.78
CA THR A 198 11.69 -5.99 3.86
C THR A 198 10.84 -5.26 2.82
N VAL A 199 9.75 -5.90 2.40
CA VAL A 199 8.81 -5.32 1.45
C VAL A 199 7.98 -4.22 2.15
N PRO A 200 7.99 -2.96 1.67
CA PRO A 200 7.12 -1.92 2.19
C PRO A 200 5.64 -2.34 2.09
N PRO A 201 4.82 -2.17 3.14
CA PRO A 201 3.41 -2.54 3.09
C PRO A 201 2.66 -1.85 1.95
N LYS A 202 1.83 -2.62 1.23
CA LYS A 202 1.03 -2.11 0.11
C LYS A 202 0.18 -0.89 0.47
N ASP A 203 -0.46 -0.91 1.64
CA ASP A 203 -1.28 0.21 2.13
C ASP A 203 -0.47 1.50 2.30
N THR A 204 0.80 1.39 2.71
CA THR A 204 1.72 2.53 2.84
C THR A 204 2.06 3.12 1.46
N LEU A 205 2.31 2.27 0.46
CA LEU A 205 2.56 2.70 -0.92
C LEU A 205 1.31 3.34 -1.55
N ASN A 206 0.13 2.75 -1.35
CA ASN A 206 -1.15 3.32 -1.78
C ASN A 206 -1.41 4.68 -1.12
N LEU A 207 -1.06 4.84 0.16
CA LEU A 207 -1.18 6.11 0.85
C LEU A 207 -0.25 7.18 0.24
N LEU A 208 0.98 6.84 -0.13
CA LEU A 208 1.89 7.74 -0.85
C LEU A 208 1.28 8.20 -2.18
N GLY A 209 0.72 7.28 -2.96
CA GLY A 209 0.02 7.59 -4.20
C GLY A 209 -1.17 8.52 -3.97
N ASN A 210 -1.98 8.25 -2.95
CA ASN A 210 -3.10 9.11 -2.58
C ASN A 210 -2.66 10.51 -2.17
N VAL A 211 -1.53 10.65 -1.47
CA VAL A 211 -0.93 11.97 -1.20
C VAL A 211 -0.60 12.68 -2.52
N GLY A 212 0.10 12.02 -3.45
CA GLY A 212 0.41 12.58 -4.77
C GLY A 212 -0.82 13.02 -5.55
N ILE A 213 -1.92 12.26 -5.51
CA ILE A 213 -3.20 12.66 -6.12
C ILE A 213 -3.75 13.93 -5.46
N LYS A 214 -3.81 13.95 -4.11
CA LYS A 214 -4.42 15.07 -3.36
C LYS A 214 -3.63 16.36 -3.50
N THR A 215 -2.30 16.27 -3.54
CA THR A 215 -1.41 17.43 -3.74
C THR A 215 -1.17 17.77 -5.20
N LYS A 216 -1.69 16.97 -6.14
CA LYS A 216 -1.43 17.06 -7.59
C LYS A 216 0.06 16.93 -7.94
N ASP A 217 0.83 16.26 -7.07
CA ASP A 217 2.23 15.93 -7.30
C ASP A 217 2.33 14.64 -8.13
N THR A 218 2.49 14.82 -9.44
CA THR A 218 2.58 13.71 -10.39
C THR A 218 3.87 12.91 -10.23
N ALA A 219 4.95 13.52 -9.73
CA ALA A 219 6.22 12.83 -9.50
C ALA A 219 6.10 11.91 -8.28
N LEU A 220 5.49 12.39 -7.21
CA LEU A 220 5.21 11.58 -6.00
C LEU A 220 4.26 10.42 -6.31
N TYR A 221 3.22 10.67 -7.11
CA TYR A 221 2.33 9.60 -7.56
C TYR A 221 3.08 8.54 -8.38
N LEU A 222 3.91 8.97 -9.33
CA LEU A 222 4.71 8.05 -10.14
C LEU A 222 5.68 7.22 -9.29
N GLN A 223 6.31 7.84 -8.29
CA GLN A 223 7.15 7.14 -7.32
C GLN A 223 6.37 6.04 -6.59
N ALA A 224 5.15 6.33 -6.14
CA ALA A 224 4.30 5.35 -5.48
C ALA A 224 3.93 4.18 -6.41
N VAL A 225 3.57 4.47 -7.66
CA VAL A 225 3.22 3.43 -8.65
C VAL A 225 4.44 2.59 -9.03
N GLU A 226 5.63 3.17 -9.12
CA GLU A 226 6.87 2.42 -9.35
C GLU A 226 7.12 1.42 -8.20
N GLU A 227 6.99 1.85 -6.94
CA GLU A 227 7.15 0.96 -5.78
C GLU A 227 6.05 -0.12 -5.71
N LEU A 228 4.79 0.24 -6.03
CA LEU A 228 3.69 -0.73 -6.14
C LEU A 228 3.98 -1.77 -7.21
N THR A 229 4.49 -1.34 -8.36
CA THR A 229 4.89 -2.22 -9.46
C THR A 229 6.07 -3.09 -9.07
N ARG A 230 7.03 -2.56 -8.31
CA ARG A 230 8.23 -3.27 -7.85
C ARG A 230 7.89 -4.42 -6.90
N TYR A 231 7.00 -4.19 -5.95
CA TYR A 231 6.75 -5.13 -4.86
C TYR A 231 5.43 -5.91 -4.98
N TYR A 232 4.45 -5.34 -5.67
CA TYR A 232 3.11 -5.91 -5.83
C TYR A 232 2.67 -5.83 -7.31
N PRO A 233 3.49 -6.31 -8.27
CA PRO A 233 3.22 -6.09 -9.69
C PRO A 233 1.87 -6.68 -10.11
N THR A 234 1.09 -5.86 -10.80
CA THR A 234 -0.12 -6.26 -11.54
C THR A 234 -0.06 -5.61 -12.92
N GLU A 235 -0.80 -6.16 -13.89
CA GLU A 235 -0.91 -5.51 -15.20
C GLU A 235 -1.47 -4.08 -15.10
N ASP A 236 -2.33 -3.79 -14.11
CA ASP A 236 -2.86 -2.44 -13.88
C ASP A 236 -1.76 -1.45 -13.45
N TYR A 237 -0.91 -1.84 -12.49
CA TYR A 237 0.20 -1.00 -12.05
C TYR A 237 1.25 -0.81 -13.14
N TRP A 238 1.59 -1.88 -13.86
CA TRP A 238 2.51 -1.79 -15.00
C TRP A 238 1.97 -0.85 -16.09
N ASN A 239 0.69 -0.98 -16.45
CA ASN A 239 0.07 -0.11 -17.46
C ASN A 239 0.10 1.36 -17.02
N ASP A 240 -0.27 1.64 -15.78
CA ASP A 240 -0.25 3.01 -15.25
C ASP A 240 1.17 3.59 -15.18
N LEU A 241 2.14 2.80 -14.71
CA LEU A 241 3.56 3.17 -14.67
C LEU A 241 4.08 3.57 -16.05
N LEU A 242 3.84 2.73 -17.07
CA LEU A 242 4.33 2.95 -18.42
C LEU A 242 3.66 4.17 -19.08
N ASN A 243 2.34 4.30 -18.95
CA ASN A 243 1.60 5.44 -19.51
C ASN A 243 2.05 6.78 -18.90
N ARG A 244 2.26 6.82 -17.57
CA ARG A 244 2.74 8.03 -16.90
C ARG A 244 4.20 8.33 -17.20
N THR A 245 5.02 7.30 -17.39
CA THR A 245 6.41 7.47 -17.82
C THR A 245 6.48 8.13 -19.19
N ARG A 246 5.65 7.69 -20.15
CA ARG A 246 5.53 8.33 -21.47
C ARG A 246 5.13 9.80 -21.39
N GLY A 247 4.35 10.18 -20.37
CA GLY A 247 3.93 11.56 -20.10
C GLY A 247 4.94 12.46 -19.40
N LYS A 248 6.12 11.95 -18.99
CA LYS A 248 7.14 12.78 -18.32
C LYS A 248 7.74 13.80 -19.29
N LYS A 249 8.05 15.01 -18.79
CA LYS A 249 8.76 16.04 -19.56
C LYS A 249 10.14 15.59 -20.06
N THR A 250 10.76 14.66 -19.34
CA THR A 250 12.07 14.09 -19.68
C THR A 250 11.99 12.90 -20.63
N TYR A 251 10.79 12.42 -20.94
CA TYR A 251 10.61 11.31 -21.87
C TYR A 251 10.92 11.75 -23.30
N ASN A 252 11.43 10.83 -24.11
CA ASN A 252 11.78 11.08 -25.50
C ASN A 252 11.12 10.04 -26.40
N ASN A 253 10.30 10.50 -27.36
CA ASN A 253 9.50 9.64 -28.25
C ASN A 253 10.35 8.66 -29.08
N ARG A 254 11.65 8.88 -29.25
CA ARG A 254 12.53 7.87 -29.88
C ARG A 254 12.55 6.52 -29.15
N LEU A 255 12.13 6.51 -27.87
CA LEU A 255 12.03 5.32 -27.02
C LEU A 255 10.64 4.66 -27.09
N ASP A 256 9.70 5.17 -27.89
CA ASP A 256 8.33 4.63 -27.96
C ASP A 256 8.32 3.16 -28.34
N LEU A 257 9.21 2.74 -29.25
CA LEU A 257 9.35 1.33 -29.61
C LEU A 257 9.84 0.49 -28.43
N ASP A 258 10.77 1.02 -27.62
CA ASP A 258 11.30 0.31 -26.45
C ASP A 258 10.26 0.25 -25.31
N LEU A 259 9.44 1.29 -25.16
CA LEU A 259 8.32 1.34 -24.22
C LEU A 259 7.23 0.32 -24.59
N VAL A 260 6.79 0.28 -25.86
CA VAL A 260 5.74 -0.66 -26.28
C VAL A 260 6.22 -2.11 -26.25
N ARG A 261 7.51 -2.38 -26.50
CA ARG A 261 8.13 -3.71 -26.28
C ARG A 261 8.00 -4.16 -24.82
N LEU A 262 8.30 -3.26 -23.89
CA LEU A 262 8.14 -3.54 -22.46
C LEU A 262 6.64 -3.74 -22.12
N LYS A 263 5.76 -2.88 -22.63
CA LYS A 263 4.30 -3.02 -22.44
C LYS A 263 3.80 -4.40 -22.91
N ALA A 264 4.26 -4.87 -24.06
CA ALA A 264 3.86 -6.16 -24.62
C ALA A 264 4.25 -7.37 -23.75
N VAL A 265 5.29 -7.25 -22.91
CA VAL A 265 5.72 -8.33 -22.01
C VAL A 265 5.15 -8.23 -20.61
N VAL A 266 4.94 -7.02 -20.07
CA VAL A 266 4.43 -6.81 -18.71
C VAL A 266 2.91 -6.61 -18.63
N VAL A 267 2.26 -6.31 -19.76
CA VAL A 267 0.82 -6.03 -19.82
C VAL A 267 0.12 -6.74 -21.00
N PRO A 268 0.44 -8.01 -21.30
CA PRO A 268 -0.02 -8.65 -22.53
C PRO A 268 -1.54 -8.74 -22.63
N SER A 269 -2.29 -8.79 -21.51
CA SER A 269 -3.75 -8.88 -21.53
C SER A 269 -4.45 -7.55 -21.81
N LYS A 270 -3.71 -6.43 -21.79
CA LYS A 270 -4.23 -5.08 -22.04
C LYS A 270 -3.66 -4.44 -23.32
N MET A 271 -2.94 -5.22 -24.12
CA MET A 271 -2.47 -4.77 -25.43
C MET A 271 -3.64 -4.74 -26.40
N GLU A 272 -4.04 -3.54 -26.81
CA GLU A 272 -5.10 -3.35 -27.79
C GLU A 272 -4.54 -3.45 -29.23
N PRO A 273 -5.40 -3.68 -30.25
CA PRO A 273 -4.96 -3.69 -31.65
C PRO A 273 -4.13 -2.47 -32.05
N GLU A 274 -4.47 -1.29 -31.53
CA GLU A 274 -3.75 -0.04 -31.79
C GLU A 274 -2.35 -0.02 -31.17
N ASP A 275 -2.14 -0.64 -30.01
CA ASP A 275 -0.81 -0.76 -29.39
C ASP A 275 0.10 -1.64 -30.25
N TYR A 276 -0.45 -2.74 -30.78
CA TYR A 276 0.27 -3.62 -31.70
C TYR A 276 0.53 -2.95 -33.05
N ALA A 277 -0.40 -2.13 -33.54
CA ALA A 277 -0.21 -1.35 -34.76
C ALA A 277 0.92 -0.32 -34.60
N GLU A 278 0.95 0.41 -33.47
CA GLU A 278 2.03 1.33 -33.12
C GLU A 278 3.38 0.60 -33.06
N GLN A 279 3.44 -0.54 -32.36
CA GLN A 279 4.66 -1.36 -32.32
C GLN A 279 5.10 -1.77 -33.73
N ALA A 280 4.17 -2.20 -34.58
CA ALA A 280 4.49 -2.63 -35.94
C ALA A 280 5.01 -1.49 -36.81
N GLU A 281 4.37 -0.32 -36.76
CA GLU A 281 4.80 0.86 -37.51
C GLU A 281 6.22 1.28 -37.10
N LEU A 282 6.46 1.43 -35.80
CA LEU A 282 7.77 1.80 -35.26
C LEU A 282 8.84 0.74 -35.57
N ALA A 283 8.48 -0.54 -35.51
CA ALA A 283 9.38 -1.63 -35.88
C ALA A 283 9.73 -1.62 -37.37
N VAL A 284 8.77 -1.37 -38.27
CA VAL A 284 9.04 -1.17 -39.71
C VAL A 284 9.99 -0.01 -39.93
N LEU A 285 9.77 1.13 -39.27
CA LEU A 285 10.65 2.30 -39.37
C LEU A 285 12.07 2.00 -38.85
N GLY A 286 12.18 1.13 -37.85
CA GLY A 286 13.45 0.66 -37.30
C GLY A 286 14.14 -0.47 -38.09
N GLY A 287 13.49 -1.02 -39.12
CA GLY A 287 14.00 -2.17 -39.88
C GLY A 287 13.88 -3.52 -39.16
N PHE A 288 12.99 -3.62 -38.17
CA PHE A 288 12.69 -4.82 -37.39
C PHE A 288 11.44 -5.54 -37.95
N PHE A 289 11.51 -5.98 -39.20
CA PHE A 289 10.32 -6.41 -39.94
C PHE A 289 9.67 -7.69 -39.38
N THR A 290 10.47 -8.62 -38.86
CA THR A 290 9.94 -9.82 -38.16
C THR A 290 9.12 -9.43 -36.94
N GLU A 291 9.62 -8.51 -36.11
CA GLU A 291 8.88 -7.99 -34.96
C GLU A 291 7.59 -7.30 -35.41
N ALA A 292 7.67 -6.45 -36.43
CA ALA A 292 6.50 -5.76 -36.97
C ALA A 292 5.42 -6.75 -37.46
N LYS A 293 5.86 -7.83 -38.12
CA LYS A 293 4.96 -8.88 -38.58
C LYS A 293 4.27 -9.56 -37.40
N ILE A 294 5.03 -9.95 -36.38
CA ILE A 294 4.48 -10.57 -35.16
C ILE A 294 3.45 -9.65 -34.50
N ALA A 295 3.75 -8.35 -34.39
CA ALA A 295 2.83 -7.37 -33.82
C ALA A 295 1.54 -7.25 -34.65
N MET A 296 1.64 -7.12 -35.99
CA MET A 296 0.45 -7.06 -36.86
C MET A 296 -0.41 -8.32 -36.80
N ASP A 297 0.21 -9.50 -36.70
CA ASP A 297 -0.52 -10.76 -36.61
C ASP A 297 -1.22 -10.91 -35.25
N LYS A 298 -0.67 -10.34 -34.16
CA LYS A 298 -1.32 -10.29 -32.85
C LYS A 298 -2.46 -9.28 -32.78
N GLY A 299 -2.26 -8.05 -33.28
CA GLY A 299 -3.27 -7.01 -33.26
C GLY A 299 -4.42 -7.26 -34.24
N TYR A 300 -4.12 -7.91 -35.37
CA TYR A 300 -5.09 -8.21 -36.43
C TYR A 300 -4.92 -9.67 -36.89
N PRO A 301 -5.36 -10.66 -36.08
CA PRO A 301 -5.25 -12.07 -36.41
C PRO A 301 -6.11 -12.47 -37.62
N GLY A 302 -7.12 -11.66 -37.94
CA GLY A 302 -7.93 -11.76 -39.15
C GLY A 302 -7.66 -10.63 -40.14
N ALA A 303 -8.73 -10.20 -40.81
CA ALA A 303 -8.69 -9.02 -41.65
C ALA A 303 -8.66 -7.74 -40.80
N ILE A 304 -7.94 -6.73 -41.28
CA ILE A 304 -7.99 -5.38 -40.69
C ILE A 304 -9.42 -4.83 -40.88
N PRO A 305 -10.10 -4.38 -39.82
CA PRO A 305 -11.47 -3.86 -39.90
C PRO A 305 -11.59 -2.70 -40.90
N ALA A 306 -12.80 -2.53 -41.46
CA ALA A 306 -13.10 -1.36 -42.27
C ALA A 306 -13.04 -0.09 -41.43
N GLY A 307 -12.44 0.97 -41.96
CA GLY A 307 -12.29 2.24 -41.26
C GLY A 307 -11.28 3.16 -41.95
N LYS A 308 -11.16 4.39 -41.45
CA LYS A 308 -10.25 5.41 -41.99
C LYS A 308 -8.78 4.97 -41.97
N ASP A 309 -8.39 4.15 -41.00
CA ASP A 309 -6.99 3.74 -40.79
C ASP A 309 -6.62 2.44 -41.53
N LYS A 310 -7.61 1.77 -42.14
CA LYS A 310 -7.41 0.46 -42.79
C LYS A 310 -6.29 0.46 -43.82
N ALA A 311 -6.27 1.45 -44.71
CA ALA A 311 -5.26 1.53 -45.77
C ALA A 311 -3.84 1.72 -45.21
N ALA A 312 -3.69 2.48 -44.13
CA ALA A 312 -2.40 2.69 -43.47
C ALA A 312 -1.92 1.39 -42.79
N LEU A 313 -2.81 0.71 -42.06
CA LEU A 313 -2.52 -0.57 -41.41
C LEU A 313 -2.19 -1.67 -42.42
N GLU A 314 -2.90 -1.74 -43.55
CA GLU A 314 -2.59 -2.69 -44.63
C GLU A 314 -1.21 -2.45 -45.23
N LYS A 315 -0.81 -1.18 -45.40
CA LYS A 315 0.54 -0.82 -45.85
C LYS A 315 1.61 -1.25 -44.85
N ILE A 316 1.38 -1.07 -43.55
CA ILE A 316 2.29 -1.54 -42.49
C ILE A 316 2.40 -3.07 -42.54
N LYS A 317 1.26 -3.79 -42.59
CA LYS A 317 1.24 -5.26 -42.67
C LYS A 317 1.95 -5.78 -43.92
N ALA A 318 1.76 -5.14 -45.08
CA ALA A 318 2.44 -5.50 -46.32
C ALA A 318 3.95 -5.28 -46.23
N SER A 319 4.39 -4.13 -45.69
CA SER A 319 5.81 -3.82 -45.48
C SER A 319 6.47 -4.81 -44.53
N ALA A 320 5.83 -5.08 -43.39
CA ALA A 320 6.28 -6.05 -42.40
C ALA A 320 6.42 -7.46 -42.98
N ASN A 321 5.39 -7.95 -43.69
CA ASN A 321 5.42 -9.27 -44.32
C ASN A 321 6.52 -9.39 -45.37
N LYS A 322 6.68 -8.38 -46.23
CA LYS A 322 7.72 -8.38 -47.25
C LYS A 322 9.11 -8.35 -46.63
N GLY A 323 9.36 -7.42 -45.71
CA GLY A 323 10.65 -7.27 -45.04
C GLY A 323 11.01 -8.51 -44.22
N ALA A 324 10.06 -9.11 -43.50
CA ALA A 324 10.31 -10.33 -42.74
C ALA A 324 10.66 -11.52 -43.66
N ALA A 325 10.01 -11.62 -44.83
CA ALA A 325 10.34 -12.65 -45.82
C ALA A 325 11.72 -12.43 -46.47
N ASP A 326 12.10 -11.16 -46.68
CA ASP A 326 13.42 -10.80 -47.21
C ASP A 326 14.53 -11.05 -46.16
N ASP A 327 14.30 -10.68 -44.90
CA ASP A 327 15.20 -10.96 -43.78
C ASP A 327 15.40 -12.47 -43.60
N ALA A 328 14.33 -13.26 -43.59
CA ALA A 328 14.41 -14.71 -43.44
C ALA A 328 15.31 -15.39 -44.50
N LYS A 329 15.46 -14.78 -45.69
CA LYS A 329 16.33 -15.29 -46.76
C LYS A 329 17.74 -14.75 -46.69
N ASN A 330 17.91 -13.50 -46.25
CA ASN A 330 19.13 -12.73 -46.51
C ASN A 330 19.85 -12.24 -45.25
N ILE A 331 19.29 -12.40 -44.05
CA ILE A 331 19.84 -11.83 -42.81
C ILE A 331 21.30 -12.26 -42.54
N ASP A 332 21.67 -13.48 -42.93
CA ASP A 332 23.05 -13.99 -42.83
C ASP A 332 24.03 -13.23 -43.72
N SER A 333 23.62 -12.85 -44.93
CA SER A 333 24.48 -12.16 -45.90
C SER A 333 24.91 -10.77 -45.43
N GLY A 334 24.12 -10.14 -44.55
CA GLY A 334 24.41 -8.82 -43.99
C GLY A 334 25.53 -8.82 -42.93
N ILE A 335 25.83 -9.96 -42.31
CA ILE A 335 26.77 -10.04 -41.18
C ILE A 335 28.18 -9.59 -41.59
N ALA A 336 28.72 -10.16 -42.68
CA ALA A 336 30.09 -9.86 -43.11
C ALA A 336 30.28 -8.37 -43.46
N ALA A 337 29.26 -7.74 -44.07
CA ALA A 337 29.28 -6.31 -44.36
C ALA A 337 29.23 -5.48 -43.07
N ALA A 338 28.35 -5.82 -42.12
CA ALA A 338 28.25 -5.15 -40.83
C ALA A 338 29.53 -5.31 -39.99
N GLN A 339 30.20 -6.47 -40.06
CA GLN A 339 31.50 -6.71 -39.43
C GLN A 339 32.65 -5.90 -40.06
N LYS A 340 32.54 -5.49 -41.32
CA LYS A 340 33.52 -4.61 -41.99
C LYS A 340 33.25 -3.12 -41.77
N SER A 341 32.01 -2.75 -41.44
CA SER A 341 31.65 -1.36 -41.10
C SER A 341 32.51 -0.84 -39.94
N LYS A 342 32.80 0.47 -39.92
CA LYS A 342 33.46 1.13 -38.79
C LYS A 342 32.50 1.43 -37.64
N ASP A 343 31.20 1.48 -37.92
CA ASP A 343 30.13 1.69 -36.95
C ASP A 343 29.41 0.37 -36.65
N GLY A 344 29.16 0.11 -35.37
CA GLY A 344 28.53 -1.09 -34.86
C GLY A 344 27.01 -1.14 -34.96
N VAL A 345 26.34 -0.04 -35.35
CA VAL A 345 24.87 0.02 -35.48
C VAL A 345 24.29 -1.14 -36.30
N GLY A 346 24.93 -1.48 -37.43
CA GLY A 346 24.47 -2.57 -38.28
C GLY A 346 24.48 -3.93 -37.59
N LEU A 347 25.50 -4.21 -36.76
CA LEU A 347 25.60 -5.44 -35.98
C LEU A 347 24.56 -5.48 -34.86
N VAL A 348 24.32 -4.35 -34.20
CA VAL A 348 23.27 -4.24 -33.17
C VAL A 348 21.88 -4.51 -33.75
N ASN A 349 21.55 -3.91 -34.89
CA ASN A 349 20.24 -4.09 -35.51
C ASN A 349 20.06 -5.51 -36.07
N LEU A 350 21.07 -6.06 -36.76
CA LEU A 350 21.04 -7.45 -37.24
C LEU A 350 20.92 -8.44 -36.08
N GLY A 351 21.70 -8.24 -35.02
CA GLY A 351 21.64 -9.07 -33.83
C GLY A 351 20.26 -9.05 -33.17
N TYR A 352 19.63 -7.88 -33.10
CA TYR A 352 18.26 -7.78 -32.60
C TYR A 352 17.23 -8.46 -33.52
N ASN A 353 17.41 -8.40 -34.84
CA ASN A 353 16.57 -9.17 -35.76
C ASN A 353 16.68 -10.69 -35.49
N TYR A 354 17.88 -11.22 -35.23
CA TYR A 354 18.05 -12.61 -34.80
C TYR A 354 17.35 -12.92 -33.48
N VAL A 355 17.39 -12.01 -32.51
CA VAL A 355 16.64 -12.14 -31.24
C VAL A 355 15.14 -12.26 -31.51
N THR A 356 14.58 -11.43 -32.39
CA THR A 356 13.14 -11.49 -32.74
C THR A 356 12.76 -12.76 -33.51
N LEU A 357 13.73 -13.42 -34.16
CA LEU A 357 13.59 -14.74 -34.78
C LEU A 357 13.79 -15.90 -33.78
N GLY A 358 14.01 -15.62 -32.49
CA GLY A 358 14.27 -16.61 -31.45
C GLY A 358 15.70 -17.15 -31.44
N GLN A 359 16.59 -16.65 -32.30
CA GLN A 359 18.00 -17.02 -32.35
C GLN A 359 18.82 -16.19 -31.34
N PHE A 360 18.49 -16.34 -30.05
CA PHE A 360 18.99 -15.49 -28.98
C PHE A 360 20.52 -15.44 -28.89
N ASP A 361 21.21 -16.57 -28.86
CA ASP A 361 22.67 -16.61 -28.68
C ASP A 361 23.41 -15.87 -29.80
N LYS A 362 23.04 -16.16 -31.06
CA LYS A 362 23.61 -15.49 -32.23
C LYS A 362 23.30 -14.00 -32.24
N GLY A 363 22.06 -13.64 -31.91
CA GLY A 363 21.64 -12.25 -31.88
C GLY A 363 22.37 -11.43 -30.81
N ILE A 364 22.45 -11.96 -29.59
CA ILE A 364 23.16 -11.34 -28.46
C ILE A 364 24.65 -11.17 -28.78
N ASP A 365 25.29 -12.18 -29.38
CA ASP A 365 26.70 -12.11 -29.76
C ASP A 365 26.96 -10.97 -30.77
N LEU A 366 26.15 -10.87 -31.84
CA LEU A 366 26.23 -9.78 -32.80
C LEU A 366 26.00 -8.41 -32.15
N MET A 367 25.04 -8.30 -31.23
CA MET A 367 24.79 -7.05 -30.51
C MET A 367 25.97 -6.63 -29.63
N LYS A 368 26.58 -7.58 -28.91
CA LYS A 368 27.80 -7.34 -28.11
C LYS A 368 28.96 -6.89 -29.01
N GLN A 369 29.18 -7.56 -30.14
CA GLN A 369 30.20 -7.16 -31.12
C GLN A 369 29.95 -5.73 -31.65
N GLY A 370 28.70 -5.41 -31.97
CA GLY A 370 28.31 -4.07 -32.44
C GLY A 370 28.59 -2.99 -31.40
N ILE A 371 28.19 -3.21 -30.14
CA ILE A 371 28.47 -2.26 -29.05
C ILE A 371 29.97 -2.10 -28.82
N ALA A 372 30.74 -3.20 -28.82
CA ALA A 372 32.19 -3.16 -28.63
C ALA A 372 32.92 -2.38 -29.74
N LYS A 373 32.39 -2.39 -30.96
CA LYS A 373 32.90 -1.59 -32.09
C LYS A 373 32.61 -0.09 -31.94
N GLY A 374 31.65 0.27 -31.10
CA GLY A 374 31.16 1.62 -30.94
C GLY A 374 29.93 1.89 -31.82
N VAL A 375 29.02 2.68 -31.28
CA VAL A 375 27.76 3.06 -31.93
C VAL A 375 27.73 4.59 -32.06
N SER A 376 27.70 5.09 -33.29
CA SER A 376 27.89 6.52 -33.57
C SER A 376 26.77 7.42 -33.05
N LYS A 377 25.53 6.91 -33.00
CA LYS A 377 24.34 7.65 -32.54
C LYS A 377 23.65 6.88 -31.43
N ASN A 378 23.44 7.55 -30.31
CA ASN A 378 22.78 7.00 -29.12
C ASN A 378 23.34 5.62 -28.69
N PRO A 379 24.64 5.50 -28.39
CA PRO A 379 25.23 4.22 -28.00
C PRO A 379 24.55 3.55 -26.79
N GLU A 380 23.98 4.34 -25.89
CA GLU A 380 23.24 3.82 -24.73
C GLU A 380 21.87 3.20 -25.12
N ASP A 381 21.30 3.54 -26.28
CA ASP A 381 20.09 2.85 -26.79
C ASP A 381 20.43 1.42 -27.21
N ALA A 382 21.61 1.22 -27.79
CA ALA A 382 22.08 -0.11 -28.14
C ALA A 382 22.28 -0.97 -26.89
N LYS A 383 22.79 -0.38 -25.80
CA LYS A 383 22.90 -1.09 -24.50
C LYS A 383 21.55 -1.39 -23.88
N LEU A 384 20.60 -0.44 -23.90
CA LEU A 384 19.22 -0.70 -23.46
C LEU A 384 18.62 -1.88 -24.22
N ARG A 385 18.80 -1.91 -25.55
CA ARG A 385 18.35 -3.00 -26.41
C ARG A 385 19.03 -4.32 -26.14
N LEU A 386 20.33 -4.32 -25.88
CA LEU A 386 21.04 -5.53 -25.45
C LEU A 386 20.48 -6.04 -24.13
N GLY A 387 20.22 -5.15 -23.16
CA GLY A 387 19.63 -5.50 -21.87
C GLY A 387 18.31 -6.25 -22.04
N TYR A 388 17.32 -5.65 -22.71
CA TYR A 388 16.05 -6.35 -22.86
C TYR A 388 16.10 -7.57 -23.82
N ALA A 389 17.06 -7.64 -24.75
CA ALA A 389 17.33 -8.86 -25.51
C ALA A 389 17.84 -10.01 -24.62
N LEU A 390 18.71 -9.71 -23.66
CA LEU A 390 19.18 -10.65 -22.63
C LEU A 390 18.02 -11.09 -21.73
N ALA A 391 17.17 -10.15 -21.32
CA ALA A 391 15.96 -10.44 -20.54
C ALA A 391 15.03 -11.43 -21.27
N MET A 392 14.73 -11.18 -22.55
CA MET A 392 13.92 -12.08 -23.38
C MET A 392 14.57 -13.47 -23.58
N ALA A 393 15.90 -13.53 -23.58
CA ALA A 393 16.65 -14.79 -23.65
C ALA A 393 16.75 -15.53 -22.30
N GLY A 394 16.20 -14.98 -21.22
CA GLY A 394 16.30 -15.54 -19.87
C GLY A 394 17.67 -15.34 -19.21
N LYS A 395 18.56 -14.52 -19.78
CA LYS A 395 19.91 -14.24 -19.26
C LYS A 395 19.88 -13.09 -18.25
N LYS A 396 19.16 -13.31 -17.15
CA LYS A 396 18.82 -12.30 -16.12
C LYS A 396 20.04 -11.55 -15.57
N ASP A 397 21.08 -12.26 -15.13
CA ASP A 397 22.23 -11.60 -14.49
C ASP A 397 22.99 -10.70 -15.47
N GLU A 398 23.18 -11.15 -16.71
CA GLU A 398 23.79 -10.36 -17.78
C GLU A 398 22.94 -9.15 -18.17
N SER A 399 21.61 -9.31 -18.24
CA SER A 399 20.67 -8.21 -18.50
C SER A 399 20.82 -7.11 -17.43
N VAL A 400 20.77 -7.51 -16.15
CA VAL A 400 20.91 -6.58 -15.02
C VAL A 400 22.25 -5.86 -15.06
N GLU A 401 23.35 -6.56 -15.37
CA GLU A 401 24.67 -5.96 -15.49
C GLU A 401 24.72 -4.87 -16.57
N VAL A 402 24.11 -5.13 -17.75
CA VAL A 402 24.06 -4.18 -18.87
C VAL A 402 23.14 -2.99 -18.57
N LEU A 403 22.01 -3.22 -17.90
CA LEU A 403 20.99 -2.20 -17.65
C LEU A 403 21.31 -1.30 -16.46
N LYS A 404 21.97 -1.81 -15.41
CA LYS A 404 22.23 -1.07 -14.17
C LYS A 404 22.94 0.28 -14.37
N PRO A 405 23.95 0.43 -15.25
CA PRO A 405 24.56 1.73 -15.51
C PRO A 405 23.60 2.75 -16.13
N LEU A 406 22.55 2.29 -16.82
CA LEU A 406 21.56 3.13 -17.49
C LEU A 406 20.49 3.67 -16.54
N THR A 407 20.39 3.16 -15.31
CA THR A 407 19.31 3.53 -14.38
C THR A 407 19.51 4.88 -13.69
N ALA A 408 20.61 5.60 -13.96
CA ALA A 408 20.99 6.80 -13.24
C ALA A 408 20.52 8.10 -13.90
N GLY A 409 20.18 9.09 -13.08
CA GLY A 409 19.93 10.46 -13.52
C GLY A 409 18.61 10.68 -14.25
N ALA A 410 18.55 11.78 -15.00
CA ALA A 410 17.38 12.23 -15.77
C ALA A 410 17.41 11.77 -17.23
N ASP A 411 18.21 10.73 -17.54
CA ASP A 411 18.27 10.16 -18.87
C ASP A 411 16.89 9.62 -19.27
N PRO A 412 16.36 9.94 -20.47
CA PRO A 412 15.08 9.42 -20.95
C PRO A 412 14.96 7.89 -20.89
N ARG A 413 16.08 7.15 -20.95
CA ARG A 413 16.13 5.68 -20.88
C ARG A 413 16.10 5.13 -19.46
N ALA A 414 16.40 5.95 -18.45
CA ALA A 414 16.66 5.46 -17.10
C ALA A 414 15.45 4.74 -16.49
N ASP A 415 14.25 5.23 -16.77
CA ASP A 415 12.99 4.58 -16.39
C ASP A 415 12.89 3.19 -17.03
N LEU A 416 13.06 3.08 -18.35
CA LEU A 416 12.97 1.79 -19.06
C LEU A 416 14.00 0.78 -18.57
N ALA A 417 15.24 1.20 -18.34
CA ALA A 417 16.27 0.32 -17.79
C ALA A 417 15.89 -0.20 -16.39
N ARG A 418 15.38 0.67 -15.51
CA ARG A 418 14.88 0.26 -14.18
C ARG A 418 13.71 -0.71 -14.30
N TYR A 419 12.81 -0.48 -15.25
CA TYR A 419 11.60 -1.28 -15.40
C TYR A 419 11.89 -2.68 -15.96
N TRP A 420 12.83 -2.81 -16.90
CA TRP A 420 13.31 -4.13 -17.33
C TRP A 420 13.96 -4.89 -16.16
N ILE A 421 14.81 -4.23 -15.37
CA ILE A 421 15.36 -4.85 -14.15
C ILE A 421 14.23 -5.25 -13.18
N MET A 422 13.22 -4.42 -12.96
CA MET A 422 12.07 -4.73 -12.11
C MET A 422 11.30 -5.94 -12.61
N TYR A 423 11.05 -6.04 -13.93
CA TYR A 423 10.39 -7.18 -14.54
C TYR A 423 11.16 -8.49 -14.31
N GLU A 424 12.49 -8.46 -14.43
CA GLU A 424 13.33 -9.65 -14.29
C GLU A 424 13.59 -10.05 -12.84
N THR A 425 13.67 -9.08 -11.94
CA THR A 425 14.07 -9.28 -10.53
C THR A 425 12.92 -9.29 -9.54
N GLY A 426 11.77 -8.73 -9.91
CA GLY A 426 10.60 -8.62 -9.06
C GLY A 426 9.80 -9.90 -8.93
N PRO A 427 8.73 -9.88 -8.10
CA PRO A 427 7.74 -10.95 -8.06
C PRO A 427 7.09 -11.16 -9.44
N LYS A 428 6.51 -12.35 -9.65
CA LYS A 428 5.67 -12.58 -10.83
C LYS A 428 4.48 -11.61 -10.82
N ILE A 429 4.10 -11.13 -12.01
CA ILE A 429 2.93 -10.26 -12.18
C ILE A 429 1.68 -11.02 -11.71
N GLY A 430 1.02 -10.47 -10.69
CA GLY A 430 -0.18 -11.03 -10.08
C GLY A 430 -1.44 -10.72 -10.89
N ALA A 431 -2.55 -11.33 -10.47
CA ALA A 431 -3.87 -11.03 -11.03
C ALA A 431 -4.24 -9.56 -10.85
N ALA A 432 -5.15 -9.07 -11.70
CA ALA A 432 -5.69 -7.72 -11.61
C ALA A 432 -6.25 -7.43 -10.21
N GLU A 433 -6.19 -6.16 -9.80
CA GLU A 433 -6.75 -5.75 -8.52
C GLU A 433 -8.26 -5.94 -8.53
N ALA A 434 -8.82 -6.47 -7.44
CA ALA A 434 -10.27 -6.43 -7.25
C ALA A 434 -10.70 -4.96 -7.16
N LYS A 435 -11.54 -4.53 -8.11
CA LYS A 435 -12.07 -3.16 -8.19
C LYS A 435 -13.03 -2.82 -7.06
#